data_AF-A0A8D5ZM03-F1
#
_entry.id   AF-A0A8D5ZM03-F1
#
_cell.length_a   1.000
_cell.length_b   1.000
_cell.length_c   1.000
_cell.angle_alpha   90.00
_cell.angle_beta   90.00
_cell.angle_gamma   90.00
#
_symmetry.space_group_name_H-M   'P 1'
#
loop_
_entity.id
_entity.type
_entity.pdbx_description
1 polymer ?
#
loop_
_entity_poly.entity_id
_entity_poly.type
_entity_poly.pdbx_seq_one_letter_code
_entity_poly.pdbx_strand_id
1 'polypeptide(L)' 'MNIDIRGAVIHNIQDMNPQELKDMVVDSIQRREEKLLPGLGVVFEVIWKNSQPGEQEHMIQTLHSALPNEKAIPPRP' A
#
# COMPACT_ATOMS: atom_id res chain seq x y z
N MET A 1 20.37 5.39 -12.97
CA MET A 1 19.10 5.94 -12.46
C MET A 1 18.46 4.86 -11.60
N ASN A 2 18.67 4.91 -10.28
CA ASN A 2 18.00 3.99 -9.37
C ASN A 2 16.59 4.55 -9.21
N ILE A 3 15.63 4.04 -9.98
CA ILE A 3 14.24 4.44 -9.80
C ILE A 3 13.85 3.90 -8.43
N ASP A 4 13.73 4.79 -7.45
CA ASP A 4 13.22 4.44 -6.13
C ASP A 4 11.71 4.23 -6.25
N ILE A 5 11.34 3.10 -6.86
CA ILE A 5 9.95 2.67 -7.06
C ILE A 5 9.24 2.65 -5.70
N ARG A 6 9.97 2.26 -4.64
CA ARG A 6 9.47 2.31 -3.26
C ARG A 6 9.11 3.73 -2.83
N GLY A 7 9.99 4.71 -3.08
CA GLY A 7 9.74 6.11 -2.74
C GLY A 7 8.58 6.70 -3.54
N ALA A 8 8.50 6.42 -4.84
CA ALA A 8 7.42 6.90 -5.69
C ALA A 8 6.04 6.33 -5.28
N VAL A 9 6.00 5.04 -4.91
CA VAL A 9 4.77 4.41 -4.43
C VAL A 9 4.35 4.97 -3.07
N ILE A 10 5.27 5.13 -2.12
CA ILE A 10 4.98 5.74 -0.80
C ILE A 10 4.50 7.19 -0.98
N HIS A 11 5.15 7.95 -1.86
CA HIS A 11 4.79 9.34 -2.12
C HIS A 11 3.41 9.51 -2.75
N ASN A 12 2.98 8.56 -3.59
CA ASN A 12 1.63 8.58 -4.14
C ASN A 12 0.57 8.20 -3.10
N ILE A 13 0.89 7.31 -2.15
CA ILE A 13 -0.09 6.81 -1.19
C ILE A 13 -0.26 7.76 0.02
N GLN A 14 0.78 8.48 0.43
CA GLN A 14 0.71 9.38 1.60
C GLN A 14 -0.30 10.52 1.44
N ASP A 15 -0.59 10.95 0.22
CA ASP A 15 -1.57 12.00 -0.09
C ASP A 15 -2.97 11.43 -0.34
N MET A 16 -3.13 10.10 -0.39
CA MET A 16 -4.41 9.43 -0.61
C MET A 16 -5.18 9.26 0.68
N ASN A 17 -6.47 9.58 0.62
CA ASN A 17 -7.38 9.23 1.71
C ASN A 17 -7.56 7.69 1.81
N PRO A 18 -8.04 7.15 2.94
CA PRO A 18 -8.24 5.70 3.11
C PRO A 18 -9.11 5.07 2.02
N GLN A 19 -10.10 5.81 1.53
CA GLN A 19 -10.96 5.37 0.44
C GLN A 19 -10.18 5.24 -0.88
N GLU A 20 -9.35 6.23 -1.22
CA GLU A 20 -8.54 6.22 -2.44
C GLU A 20 -7.46 5.14 -2.39
N LEU A 21 -6.84 4.93 -1.22
CA LEU A 21 -5.91 3.84 -0.99
C LEU A 21 -6.59 2.48 -1.19
N LYS A 22 -7.82 2.32 -0.69
CA LYS A 22 -8.61 1.10 -0.89
C LYS A 22 -8.90 0.87 -2.37
N ASP A 23 -9.36 1.90 -3.08
CA ASP A 23 -9.63 1.84 -4.53
C ASP A 23 -8.35 1.49 -5.31
N MET A 24 -7.20 2.09 -4.99
CA MET A 24 -5.91 1.77 -5.59
C MET A 24 -5.50 0.30 -5.35
N VAL A 25 -5.68 -0.21 -4.13
CA VAL A 25 -5.41 -1.61 -3.78
C VAL A 25 -6.30 -2.55 -4.58
N VAL A 26 -7.60 -2.27 -4.64
CA VAL A 26 -8.57 -3.10 -5.39
C VAL A 26 -8.26 -3.08 -6.88
N ASP A 27 -7.96 -1.90 -7.45
CA ASP A 27 -7.59 -1.73 -8.86
C ASP A 27 -6.27 -2.47 -9.17
N SER A 28 -5.27 -2.40 -8.30
CA SER A 28 -4.00 -3.13 -8.45
C SER A 28 -4.20 -4.65 -8.44
N ILE A 29 -5.04 -5.16 -7.55
CA ILE A 29 -5.40 -6.58 -7.46
C ILE A 29 -6.22 -7.03 -8.68
N GLN A 30 -7.18 -6.20 -9.13
CA GLN A 30 -8.04 -6.52 -10.28
C GLN A 30 -7.28 -6.52 -11.60
N ARG A 31 -6.38 -5.55 -11.79
CA ARG A 31 -5.61 -5.42 -13.03
C ARG A 31 -4.56 -6.52 -13.21
N ARG A 32 -4.23 -7.28 -12.15
CA ARG A 32 -3.17 -8.30 -12.15
C ARG A 32 -1.91 -7.79 -12.87
N GLU A 33 -1.52 -6.55 -12.62
CA GLU A 33 -0.30 -6.04 -13.21
C GLU A 33 0.88 -6.72 -12.51
N GLU A 34 1.39 -7.79 -13.13
CA GLU A 34 2.57 -8.55 -12.69
C GLU A 34 3.81 -7.66 -12.51
N LYS A 35 3.80 -6.44 -13.09
CA LYS A 35 4.84 -5.41 -12.92
C LYS A 35 4.71 -4.58 -11.63
N LEU A 36 3.53 -4.49 -11.03
CA LEU A 36 3.27 -3.66 -9.85
C LEU A 36 3.12 -4.48 -8.56
N LEU A 37 2.88 -5.79 -8.68
CA LEU A 37 2.81 -6.73 -7.56
C LEU A 37 4.09 -7.58 -7.53
N PRO A 38 5.22 -7.09 -6.96
CA PRO A 38 6.31 -7.99 -6.56
C PRO A 38 5.73 -9.04 -5.59
N GLY A 39 6.40 -10.17 -5.34
CA GLY A 39 5.82 -11.31 -4.59
C GLY A 39 5.04 -10.97 -3.29
N LEU A 40 5.36 -9.86 -2.60
CA LEU A 40 4.58 -9.32 -1.48
C LEU A 40 3.14 -8.90 -1.84
N GLY A 41 2.93 -8.32 -3.01
CA GLY A 41 1.62 -7.96 -3.53
C GLY A 41 0.72 -9.16 -3.78
N VAL A 42 1.29 -10.28 -4.23
CA VAL A 42 0.55 -11.54 -4.39
C VAL A 42 0.12 -12.11 -3.04
N VAL A 43 0.99 -12.06 -2.03
CA VAL A 43 0.64 -12.48 -0.67
C VAL A 43 -0.48 -11.59 -0.09
N PHE A 44 -0.37 -10.28 -0.26
CA PHE A 44 -1.39 -9.34 0.18
C PHE A 44 -2.72 -9.53 -0.56
N GLU A 45 -2.69 -9.81 -1.87
CA GLU A 45 -3.89 -10.14 -2.66
C GLU A 45 -4.63 -11.36 -2.08
N VAL A 46 -3.90 -12.42 -1.75
CA VAL A 46 -4.49 -13.64 -1.19
C VAL A 46 -5.14 -13.33 0.16
N ILE A 47 -4.47 -12.57 1.03
CA ILE A 47 -5.05 -12.16 2.32
C ILE A 47 -6.29 -11.29 2.08
N TRP A 48 -6.19 -10.25 1.24
CA TRP A 48 -7.26 -9.31 0.91
C TRP A 48 -8.53 -10.01 0.40
N LYS A 49 -8.38 -10.96 -0.53
CA LYS A 49 -9.49 -11.74 -1.08
C LYS A 49 -10.15 -12.68 -0.06
N ASN A 50 -9.41 -13.12 0.95
CA ASN A 50 -9.92 -13.99 2.02
C ASN A 50 -10.39 -13.20 3.26
N SER A 51 -10.15 -11.90 3.31
CA SER A 51 -10.54 -11.04 4.42
C SER A 51 -11.93 -10.47 4.27
N GLN A 52 -12.63 -10.34 5.39
CA GLN A 52 -13.93 -9.71 5.47
C GLN A 52 -13.83 -8.18 5.29
N PRO A 53 -14.94 -7.48 4.98
CA PRO A 53 -14.93 -6.03 4.78
C PRO A 53 -14.29 -5.24 5.93
N GLY A 54 -14.56 -5.63 7.18
CA GLY A 54 -13.97 -4.98 8.35
C GLY A 54 -12.47 -5.21 8.49
N GLU A 55 -11.97 -6.38 8.08
CA GLU A 55 -10.53 -6.68 8.06
C GLU A 55 -9.82 -5.91 6.94
N GLN A 56 -10.45 -5.79 5.77
CA GLN A 56 -9.95 -4.96 4.67
C GLN A 56 -9.85 -3.49 5.10
N GLU A 57 -10.88 -2.95 5.75
CA GLU A 57 -10.83 -1.59 6.31
C GLU A 57 -9.70 -1.44 7.34
N HIS A 58 -9.53 -2.42 8.23
CA HIS A 58 -8.46 -2.39 9.22
C HIS A 58 -7.07 -2.42 8.56
N MET A 59 -6.88 -3.22 7.51
CA MET A 59 -5.64 -3.27 6.73
C MET A 59 -5.34 -1.94 6.04
N ILE A 60 -6.34 -1.32 5.41
CA ILE A 60 -6.19 -0.02 4.76
C ILE A 60 -5.88 1.08 5.78
N GLN A 61 -6.57 1.10 6.92
CA GLN A 61 -6.27 2.04 7.99
C GLN A 61 -4.87 1.82 8.55
N THR A 62 -4.46 0.57 8.76
CA THR A 62 -3.11 0.24 9.20
C THR A 62 -2.08 0.72 8.18
N LEU A 63 -2.29 0.49 6.88
CA LEU A 63 -1.41 0.98 5.83
C LEU A 63 -1.35 2.52 5.83
N HIS A 64 -2.49 3.19 5.85
CA HIS A 64 -2.58 4.65 5.88
C HIS A 64 -1.90 5.25 7.12
N SER A 65 -2.04 4.61 8.29
CA SER A 65 -1.41 5.07 9.54
C SER A 65 0.06 4.66 9.68
N ALA A 66 0.48 3.54 9.11
CA ALA A 66 1.84 3.01 9.20
C ALA A 66 2.76 3.53 8.08
N LEU A 67 2.20 4.02 6.98
CA LEU A 67 2.96 4.77 5.98
C LEU A 67 3.53 6.00 6.69
N PRO A 68 4.86 6.06 6.85
CA PRO A 68 5.45 7.17 7.55
C PRO A 68 5.22 8.40 6.68
N ASN A 69 4.49 9.39 7.23
CA ASN A 69 4.88 10.76 6.96
C ASN A 69 6.39 10.79 7.16
N GLU A 70 7.17 11.01 6.11
CA GLU A 70 8.64 10.95 6.10
C GLU A 70 9.30 11.86 7.16
N LYS A 71 8.51 12.63 7.91
CA LYS A 71 8.91 13.38 9.11
C LYS A 71 9.16 12.55 10.37
N ALA A 72 8.84 11.25 10.42
CA ALA A 72 8.86 10.47 11.68
C ALA A 72 10.04 9.50 11.85
N ILE A 73 11.10 9.60 11.06
CA ILE A 73 12.37 8.92 11.35
C ILE A 73 13.44 9.99 11.57
N PRO A 74 13.68 10.45 12.83
CA PRO A 74 14.88 11.24 13.10
C PRO A 74 16.11 10.39 12.70
N PRO A 75 17.10 10.97 12.01
CA PRO A 75 18.32 10.25 11.67
C PRO A 75 18.90 9.67 12.95
N ARG A 76 19.07 8.35 12.98
CA ARG A 76 19.67 7.65 14.10
C ARG A 76 21.09 8.24 14.30
N PRO A 77 21.47 8.60 15.54
CA PRO A 77 22.76 9.24 15.83
C PRO A 77 23.94 8.36 15.44
#